data_AF-A0A7J8X1V2-F1
#
_entry.id   AF-A0A7J8X1V2-F1
#
_cell.length_a   1.000
_cell.length_b   1.000
_cell.length_c   1.000
_cell.angle_alpha   90.00
_cell.angle_beta   90.00
_cell.angle_gamma   90.00
#
_symmetry.space_group_name_H-M   'P 1'
#
loop_
_entity.id
_entity.type
_entity.pdbx_description
1 polymer ?
#
loop_
_entity_poly.entity_id
_entity_poly.type
_entity_poly.pdbx_seq_one_letter_code
_entity_poly.pdbx_strand_id
1 'polypeptide(L)'
;HPGLVRDTLAYHGCAELFQDVHTELIQYRREQMIKQGIVNDELSVESHIRRENGSCPLMPEEVGLLLRAMGYPSNAIIYVAGSQTFGGQRLLIPLRAMFANVVDRTSLCSKTELSDLVGPETPLPPDVFKMPNPKSEEQLKEEWNRAGPRPRPLPPPPDRPVYQHEKEGWYAWITENDKEPNPSPMDLRMQAHRLLWDALDYIVSVEADAFFPGFHSDGSRWPDFSGLVIGQRLYERASSRTYRPDRKKIAELFNVIRDDMYHPKRNWILSAREHLNRSLSEEGLIRQSLLSKPTSFLSHPIPECSCRISSVEITKPIKGKDGRILFGGEPECPKWMQSARAEKARTN
;
A
#
# COMPACT_ATOMS: atom_id res chain seq x y z
N HIS A 1 -3.57 -2.71 -0.04
CA HIS A 1 -2.13 -2.53 0.24
C HIS A 1 -1.79 -1.05 0.27
N PRO A 2 -1.30 -0.51 1.42
CA PRO A 2 -1.00 0.91 1.55
C PRO A 2 0.31 1.30 0.86
N GLY A 3 1.20 0.35 0.52
CA GLY A 3 2.50 0.65 -0.11
C GLY A 3 3.53 1.30 0.81
N LEU A 4 3.20 1.38 2.10
CA LEU A 4 4.09 1.86 3.15
C LEU A 4 5.07 0.76 3.54
N VAL A 5 5.93 0.37 2.60
CA VAL A 5 7.01 -0.59 2.83
C VAL A 5 8.32 0.21 2.83
N ARG A 6 9.23 -0.13 3.74
CA ARG A 6 10.52 0.59 3.91
C ARG A 6 11.22 0.84 2.57
N ASP A 7 11.32 -0.21 1.77
CA ASP A 7 12.03 -0.18 0.49
C ASP A 7 11.29 0.67 -0.55
N THR A 8 9.97 0.58 -0.61
CA THR A 8 9.14 1.43 -1.49
C THR A 8 9.28 2.91 -1.12
N LEU A 9 9.21 3.23 0.17
CA LEU A 9 9.36 4.59 0.67
C LEU A 9 10.75 5.17 0.37
N ALA A 10 11.80 4.37 0.57
CA ALA A 10 13.18 4.74 0.26
C ALA A 10 13.40 4.95 -1.24
N TYR A 11 12.85 4.07 -2.08
CA TYR A 11 12.95 4.18 -3.53
C TYR A 11 12.31 5.47 -4.07
N HIS A 12 11.14 5.85 -3.56
CA HIS A 12 10.44 7.06 -4.01
C HIS A 12 10.85 8.36 -3.28
N GLY A 13 11.70 8.28 -2.26
CA GLY A 13 12.11 9.44 -1.49
C GLY A 13 10.95 10.02 -0.67
N CYS A 14 10.13 9.16 -0.08
CA CYS A 14 8.95 9.54 0.72
C CYS A 14 9.24 9.43 2.22
N ALA A 15 10.34 10.02 2.67
CA ALA A 15 10.85 9.90 4.02
C ALA A 15 10.06 10.77 5.02
N GLU A 16 9.71 12.01 4.64
CA GLU A 16 9.10 13.01 5.53
C GLU A 16 7.60 12.79 5.77
N LEU A 17 7.04 11.66 5.32
CA LEU A 17 5.67 11.24 5.68
C LEU A 17 5.55 10.78 7.14
N PHE A 18 6.68 10.65 7.84
CA PHE A 18 6.77 10.09 9.17
C PHE A 18 7.48 11.04 10.14
N GLN A 19 7.56 10.65 11.40
CA GLN A 19 8.36 11.34 12.42
C GLN A 19 9.86 11.24 12.13
N ASP A 20 10.65 12.17 12.65
CA ASP A 20 12.09 12.34 12.35
C ASP A 20 12.91 11.04 12.35
N VAL A 21 12.77 10.20 13.39
CA VAL A 21 13.51 8.92 13.49
C VAL A 21 13.20 7.98 12.31
N HIS A 22 11.96 7.99 11.81
CA HIS A 22 11.57 7.20 10.66
C HIS A 22 12.07 7.79 9.33
N THR A 23 12.16 9.11 9.26
CA THR A 23 12.75 9.81 8.11
C THR A 23 14.22 9.40 7.93
N GLU A 24 14.99 9.39 9.02
CA GLU A 24 16.41 8.98 9.00
C GLU A 24 16.58 7.54 8.49
N LEU A 25 15.70 6.62 8.87
CA LEU A 25 15.72 5.24 8.37
C LEU A 25 15.48 5.11 6.88
N ILE A 26 14.51 5.86 6.37
CA ILE A 26 14.19 5.85 4.95
C ILE A 26 15.36 6.44 4.15
N GLN A 27 15.97 7.51 4.66
CA GLN A 27 17.17 8.12 4.07
C GLN A 27 18.37 7.15 4.11
N TYR A 28 18.63 6.50 5.26
CA TYR A 28 19.67 5.48 5.37
C TYR A 28 19.45 4.35 4.37
N ARG A 29 18.24 3.81 4.28
CA ARG A 29 17.91 2.74 3.32
C ARG A 29 18.10 3.20 1.88
N ARG A 30 17.70 4.44 1.56
CA ARG A 30 17.90 5.04 0.24
C ARG A 30 19.37 5.19 -0.10
N GLU A 31 20.21 5.60 0.85
CA GLU A 31 21.66 5.67 0.68
C GLU A 31 22.24 4.30 0.27
N GLN A 32 21.80 3.22 0.93
CA GLN A 32 22.22 1.87 0.56
C GLN A 32 21.75 1.50 -0.86
N MET A 33 20.53 1.85 -1.24
CA MET A 33 20.00 1.60 -2.59
C MET A 33 20.77 2.37 -3.68
N ILE A 34 21.20 3.61 -3.39
CA ILE A 34 22.05 4.41 -4.29
C ILE A 34 23.43 3.75 -4.44
N LYS A 35 24.05 3.34 -3.32
CA LYS A 35 25.34 2.61 -3.33
C LYS A 35 25.26 1.30 -4.14
N GLN A 36 24.09 0.66 -4.16
CA GLN A 36 23.82 -0.56 -4.93
C GLN A 36 23.42 -0.30 -6.41
N GLY A 37 23.26 0.96 -6.83
CA GLY A 37 22.82 1.32 -8.19
C GLY A 37 21.35 1.00 -8.49
N ILE A 38 20.52 0.78 -7.47
CA ILE A 38 19.07 0.54 -7.61
C ILE A 38 18.34 1.88 -7.86
N VAL A 39 18.80 2.93 -7.19
CA VAL A 39 18.25 4.30 -7.28
C VAL A 39 19.31 5.21 -7.89
N ASN A 40 18.97 5.83 -9.02
CA ASN A 40 19.82 6.77 -9.76
C ASN A 40 19.34 8.22 -9.54
N ASP A 41 19.24 8.63 -8.28
CA ASP A 41 18.62 9.88 -7.87
C ASP A 41 19.30 10.39 -6.58
N GLU A 42 19.01 11.62 -6.18
CA GLU A 42 19.62 12.24 -5.02
C GLU A 42 19.23 11.55 -3.70
N LEU A 43 20.12 11.60 -2.71
CA LEU A 43 19.88 11.03 -1.38
C LEU A 43 18.79 11.81 -0.62
N SER A 44 18.92 13.13 -0.57
CA SER A 44 17.95 14.02 0.08
C SER A 44 16.99 14.54 -0.96
N VAL A 45 15.74 14.10 -0.89
CA VAL A 45 14.67 14.52 -1.78
C VAL A 45 13.54 15.11 -0.95
N GLU A 46 13.02 16.26 -1.37
CA GLU A 46 11.84 16.87 -0.75
C GLU A 46 10.63 15.94 -0.94
N SER A 47 10.19 15.30 0.15
CA SER A 47 9.13 14.28 0.07
C SER A 47 7.79 14.93 -0.28
N HIS A 48 7.60 16.20 0.12
CA HIS A 48 6.41 16.97 -0.23
C HIS A 48 6.22 17.10 -1.74
N ILE A 49 7.29 17.44 -2.48
CA ILE A 49 7.24 17.56 -3.95
C ILE A 49 6.94 16.20 -4.60
N ARG A 50 7.55 15.12 -4.09
CA ARG A 50 7.28 13.74 -4.58
C ARG A 50 5.82 13.34 -4.34
N ARG A 51 5.27 13.70 -3.19
CA ARG A 51 3.87 13.46 -2.83
C ARG A 51 2.92 14.25 -3.72
N GLU A 52 3.18 15.54 -3.97
CA GLU A 52 2.40 16.37 -4.88
C GLU A 52 2.44 15.86 -6.32
N ASN A 53 3.56 15.26 -6.74
CA ASN A 53 3.66 14.57 -8.03
C ASN A 53 2.98 13.19 -8.05
N GLY A 54 2.38 12.76 -6.94
CA GLY A 54 1.69 11.48 -6.83
C GLY A 54 2.63 10.27 -6.75
N SER A 55 3.93 10.48 -6.50
CA SER A 55 4.91 9.39 -6.39
C SER A 55 4.80 8.65 -5.06
N CYS A 56 4.36 9.33 -3.99
CA CYS A 56 4.26 8.72 -2.66
C CYS A 56 2.95 7.94 -2.43
N PRO A 57 2.96 6.95 -1.52
CA PRO A 57 1.74 6.29 -1.06
C PRO A 57 0.77 7.22 -0.32
N LEU A 58 -0.51 6.88 -0.34
CA LEU A 58 -1.53 7.50 0.50
C LEU A 58 -1.45 6.95 1.92
N MET A 59 -1.57 7.82 2.91
CA MET A 59 -1.62 7.40 4.31
C MET A 59 -2.97 6.74 4.63
N PRO A 60 -3.03 5.75 5.54
CA PRO A 60 -4.29 5.12 5.93
C PRO A 60 -5.36 6.11 6.41
N GLU A 61 -4.94 7.20 7.05
CA GLU A 61 -5.79 8.33 7.40
C GLU A 61 -6.46 8.98 6.19
N GLU A 62 -5.68 9.30 5.16
CA GLU A 62 -6.20 9.88 3.91
C GLU A 62 -7.19 8.94 3.21
N VAL A 63 -6.83 7.65 3.15
CA VAL A 63 -7.71 6.62 2.59
C VAL A 63 -9.02 6.56 3.37
N GLY A 64 -8.97 6.61 4.71
CA GLY A 64 -10.16 6.59 5.54
C GLY A 64 -11.08 7.78 5.29
N LEU A 65 -10.52 8.99 5.17
CA LEU A 65 -11.28 10.20 4.85
C LEU A 65 -11.93 10.15 3.47
N LEU A 66 -11.22 9.62 2.47
CA LEU A 66 -11.74 9.40 1.13
C LEU A 66 -12.90 8.39 1.12
N LEU A 67 -12.80 7.30 1.89
CA LEU A 67 -13.88 6.33 2.05
C LEU A 67 -15.10 6.96 2.75
N ARG A 68 -14.90 7.78 3.78
CA ARG A 68 -16.02 8.53 4.41
C ARG A 68 -16.67 9.50 3.42
N ALA A 69 -15.89 10.20 2.59
CA ALA A 69 -16.41 11.09 1.55
C ALA A 69 -17.26 10.33 0.49
N MET A 70 -16.88 9.09 0.18
CA MET A 70 -17.66 8.17 -0.66
C MET A 70 -18.95 7.66 0.01
N GLY A 71 -19.10 7.84 1.32
CA GLY A 71 -20.29 7.45 2.06
C GLY A 71 -20.23 6.03 2.66
N TYR A 72 -19.04 5.43 2.77
CA TYR A 72 -18.90 4.17 3.52
C TYR A 72 -19.22 4.43 5.01
N PRO A 73 -20.08 3.61 5.63
CA PRO A 73 -20.45 3.79 7.02
C PRO A 73 -19.31 3.38 7.96
N SER A 74 -19.31 3.89 9.19
CA SER A 74 -18.26 3.59 10.19
C SER A 74 -18.23 2.12 10.63
N ASN A 75 -19.30 1.36 10.41
CA ASN A 75 -19.34 -0.08 10.67
C ASN A 75 -18.89 -0.94 9.48
N ALA A 76 -18.47 -0.33 8.36
CA ALA A 76 -17.93 -1.06 7.22
C ALA A 76 -16.71 -1.89 7.65
N ILE A 77 -16.63 -3.12 7.14
CA ILE A 77 -15.47 -4.00 7.36
C ILE A 77 -14.38 -3.57 6.39
N ILE A 78 -13.24 -3.14 6.94
CA ILE A 78 -12.08 -2.70 6.17
C ILE A 78 -10.96 -3.72 6.36
N TYR A 79 -10.69 -4.49 5.32
CA TYR A 79 -9.52 -5.37 5.30
C TYR A 79 -8.27 -4.61 4.84
N VAL A 80 -7.25 -4.55 5.69
CA VAL A 80 -5.97 -3.91 5.37
C VAL A 80 -4.98 -4.96 4.89
N ALA A 81 -4.90 -5.13 3.57
CA ALA A 81 -3.87 -5.96 2.92
C ALA A 81 -2.47 -5.36 3.11
N GLY A 82 -1.50 -6.18 3.49
CA GLY A 82 -0.08 -5.85 3.61
C GLY A 82 0.65 -6.75 4.63
N SER A 83 1.74 -7.38 4.20
CA SER A 83 2.62 -8.19 5.08
C SER A 83 3.19 -7.38 6.25
N GLN A 84 3.65 -6.16 5.96
CA GLN A 84 4.24 -5.25 6.95
C GLN A 84 3.97 -3.80 6.54
N THR A 85 3.56 -2.97 7.50
CA THR A 85 3.42 -1.52 7.30
C THR A 85 4.55 -0.82 8.04
N PHE A 86 5.42 -0.11 7.31
CA PHE A 86 6.44 0.77 7.87
C PHE A 86 5.77 1.81 8.76
N GLY A 87 6.31 2.02 9.96
CA GLY A 87 5.65 2.79 11.00
C GLY A 87 4.66 1.99 11.86
N GLY A 88 4.33 0.74 11.52
CA GLY A 88 3.59 -0.18 12.38
C GLY A 88 2.12 0.16 12.60
N GLN A 89 1.54 -0.42 13.66
CA GLN A 89 0.10 -0.31 13.99
C GLN A 89 -0.35 1.13 14.29
N ARG A 90 0.55 2.02 14.72
CA ARG A 90 0.22 3.43 14.98
C ARG A 90 -0.34 4.16 13.75
N LEU A 91 0.08 3.78 12.55
CA LEU A 91 -0.43 4.38 11.32
C LEU A 91 -1.88 4.00 11.01
N LEU A 92 -2.37 2.91 11.60
CA LEU A 92 -3.75 2.47 11.43
C LEU A 92 -4.69 3.08 12.48
N ILE A 93 -4.17 3.81 13.48
CA ILE A 93 -4.99 4.45 14.53
C ILE A 93 -6.06 5.36 13.93
N PRO A 94 -5.75 6.32 13.03
CA PRO A 94 -6.78 7.19 12.46
C PRO A 94 -7.82 6.41 11.66
N LEU A 95 -7.41 5.37 10.93
CA LEU A 95 -8.31 4.51 10.17
C LEU A 95 -9.27 3.74 11.10
N ARG A 96 -8.75 3.18 12.20
CA ARG A 96 -9.55 2.51 13.24
C ARG A 96 -10.47 3.45 14.00
N ALA A 97 -10.09 4.72 14.14
CA ALA A 97 -10.98 5.73 14.73
C ALA A 97 -12.16 6.06 13.81
N MET A 98 -12.00 5.94 12.48
CA MET A 98 -13.05 6.17 11.50
C MET A 98 -13.94 4.96 11.23
N PHE A 99 -13.36 3.76 11.28
CA PHE A 99 -14.05 2.49 11.00
C PHE A 99 -13.83 1.52 12.16
N ALA A 100 -14.92 1.03 12.74
CA ALA A 100 -14.85 0.13 13.91
C ALA A 100 -14.28 -1.25 13.55
N ASN A 101 -14.51 -1.71 12.30
CA ASN A 101 -14.20 -3.06 11.86
C ASN A 101 -12.99 -3.08 10.91
N VAL A 102 -11.84 -2.58 11.36
CA VAL A 102 -10.58 -2.67 10.61
C VAL A 102 -9.87 -3.97 10.97
N VAL A 103 -9.79 -4.88 10.00
CA VAL A 103 -9.27 -6.24 10.12
C VAL A 103 -8.06 -6.44 9.21
N ASP A 104 -7.21 -7.41 9.55
CA ASP A 104 -6.11 -7.91 8.72
C ASP A 104 -6.08 -9.45 8.76
N ARG A 105 -5.08 -10.06 8.09
CA ARG A 105 -4.94 -11.53 8.06
C ARG A 105 -4.87 -12.19 9.44
N THR A 106 -4.36 -11.51 10.45
CA THR A 106 -4.22 -12.07 11.81
C THR A 106 -5.56 -12.14 12.54
N SER A 107 -6.49 -11.28 12.15
CA SER A 107 -7.87 -11.30 12.64
C SER A 107 -8.83 -12.12 11.77
N LEU A 108 -8.49 -12.34 10.49
CA LEU A 108 -9.33 -13.09 9.56
C LEU A 108 -9.22 -14.60 9.76
N CYS A 109 -8.00 -15.10 9.98
CA CYS A 109 -7.73 -16.52 10.14
C CYS A 109 -7.55 -16.88 11.61
N SER A 110 -8.08 -18.03 12.02
CA SER A 110 -7.78 -18.62 13.32
C SER A 110 -6.31 -19.01 13.44
N LYS A 111 -5.80 -19.12 14.68
CA LYS A 111 -4.43 -19.58 14.93
C LYS A 111 -4.17 -20.97 14.31
N THR A 112 -5.19 -21.83 14.29
CA THR A 112 -5.14 -23.15 13.68
C THR A 112 -5.02 -23.08 12.16
N GLU A 113 -5.87 -22.29 11.48
CA GLU A 113 -5.78 -22.13 10.01
C GLU A 113 -4.45 -21.52 9.57
N LEU A 114 -3.92 -20.56 10.32
CA LEU A 114 -2.61 -19.98 10.04
C LEU A 114 -1.49 -21.01 10.25
N SER A 115 -1.58 -21.84 11.29
CA SER A 115 -0.62 -22.91 11.54
C SER A 115 -0.69 -23.99 10.46
N ASP A 116 -1.88 -24.33 9.97
CA ASP A 116 -2.06 -25.31 8.90
C ASP A 116 -1.52 -24.80 7.57
N LEU A 117 -1.68 -23.49 7.29
CA LEU A 117 -1.15 -22.85 6.08
C LEU A 117 0.38 -22.79 6.07
N VAL A 118 0.99 -22.46 7.21
CA VAL A 118 2.45 -22.38 7.34
C VAL A 118 3.09 -23.77 7.41
N GLY A 119 2.40 -24.70 8.07
CA GLY A 119 2.92 -26.02 8.39
C GLY A 119 3.74 -26.03 9.70
N PRO A 120 4.41 -27.15 10.00
CA PRO A 120 5.14 -27.33 11.25
C PRO A 120 6.38 -26.44 11.32
N GLU A 121 6.49 -25.66 12.39
CA GLU A 121 7.63 -24.77 12.64
C GLU A 121 8.41 -25.14 13.89
N THR A 122 9.73 -24.90 13.86
CA THR A 122 10.56 -24.97 15.07
C THR A 122 10.10 -23.88 16.06
N PRO A 123 9.81 -24.20 17.32
CA PRO A 123 9.49 -23.17 18.31
C PRO A 123 10.65 -22.19 18.46
N LEU A 124 10.36 -20.89 18.34
CA LEU A 124 11.34 -19.87 18.72
C LEU A 124 11.23 -19.60 20.22
N PRO A 125 12.34 -19.19 20.87
CA PRO A 125 12.28 -18.70 22.23
C PRO A 125 11.23 -17.59 22.32
N PRO A 126 10.37 -17.58 23.35
CA PRO A 126 9.43 -16.49 23.54
C PRO A 126 10.20 -15.18 23.63
N ASP A 127 9.71 -14.15 22.93
CA ASP A 127 10.25 -12.80 23.05
C ASP A 127 9.84 -12.23 24.40
N VAL A 128 10.64 -12.55 25.43
CA VAL A 128 10.47 -12.00 26.77
C VAL A 128 11.01 -10.59 26.73
N PHE A 129 10.11 -9.61 26.58
CA PHE A 129 10.47 -8.22 26.81
C PHE A 129 11.00 -8.08 28.24
N LYS A 130 12.32 -7.93 28.36
CA LYS A 130 12.96 -7.51 29.61
C LYS A 130 12.97 -5.99 29.59
N MET A 131 12.27 -5.38 30.55
CA MET A 131 12.47 -3.96 30.80
C MET A 131 13.96 -3.73 31.01
N PRO A 132 14.58 -2.77 30.32
CA PRO A 132 15.95 -2.41 30.60
C PRO A 132 16.03 -2.02 32.08
N ASN A 133 17.06 -2.53 32.77
CA ASN A 133 17.30 -2.13 34.14
C ASN A 133 17.51 -0.61 34.18
N PRO A 134 16.92 0.10 35.16
CA PRO A 134 17.14 1.53 35.29
C PRO A 134 18.64 1.81 35.42
N LYS A 135 19.17 2.63 34.51
CA LYS A 135 20.59 3.03 34.50
C LYS A 135 20.89 3.93 35.70
N SER A 136 22.08 3.82 36.27
CA SER A 136 22.52 4.75 37.32
C SER A 136 22.81 6.13 36.73
N GLU A 137 22.78 7.16 37.58
CA GLU A 137 23.05 8.55 37.16
C GLU A 137 24.45 8.73 36.54
N GLU A 138 25.41 7.92 36.97
CA GLU A 138 26.79 7.90 36.45
C GLU A 138 26.87 7.30 35.04
N GLN A 139 26.13 6.22 34.79
CA GLN A 139 26.05 5.59 33.47
C GLN A 139 25.42 6.53 32.44
N LEU A 140 24.38 7.26 32.84
CA LEU A 140 23.73 8.27 31.99
C LEU A 140 24.70 9.41 31.62
N LYS A 141 25.50 9.88 32.58
CA LYS A 141 26.50 10.93 32.33
C LYS A 141 27.62 10.47 31.40
N GLU A 142 28.09 9.22 31.53
CA GLU A 142 29.11 8.67 30.63
C GLU A 142 28.61 8.46 29.20
N GLU A 143 27.38 7.98 29.03
CA GLU A 143 26.77 7.83 27.70
C GLU A 143 26.56 9.19 27.03
N TRP A 144 26.11 10.19 27.80
CA TRP A 144 25.96 11.56 27.33
C TRP A 144 27.29 12.13 26.82
N ASN A 145 28.38 11.92 27.55
CA ASN A 145 29.70 12.41 27.16
C ASN A 145 30.30 11.66 25.96
N ARG A 146 29.87 10.42 25.70
CA ARG A 146 30.27 9.61 24.54
C ARG A 146 29.43 9.86 23.29
N ALA A 147 28.23 10.41 23.43
CA ALA A 147 27.35 10.68 22.30
C ALA A 147 27.97 11.77 21.39
N GLY A 148 28.33 11.38 20.16
CA GLY A 148 28.85 12.31 19.15
C GLY A 148 27.81 13.34 18.68
N PRO A 149 28.20 14.28 17.79
CA PRO A 149 27.29 15.30 17.28
C PRO A 149 26.19 14.68 16.40
N ARG A 150 24.98 14.55 16.94
CA ARG A 150 23.77 14.14 16.21
C ARG A 150 23.12 15.35 15.55
N PRO A 151 22.55 15.25 14.32
CA PRO A 151 21.83 16.37 13.71
C PRO A 151 20.63 16.77 14.60
N ARG A 152 20.61 18.04 15.03
CA ARG A 152 19.53 18.64 15.83
C ARG A 152 18.49 19.27 14.88
N PRO A 153 17.20 19.32 15.28
CA PRO A 153 16.78 20.34 16.23
C PRO A 153 15.96 19.75 17.39
N LEU A 154 16.67 19.32 18.44
CA LEU A 154 16.36 19.36 19.89
C LEU A 154 16.97 18.13 20.60
N PRO A 155 17.51 18.26 21.84
CA PRO A 155 17.94 17.11 22.62
C PRO A 155 16.72 16.27 23.03
N PRO A 156 16.80 14.93 23.03
CA PRO A 156 15.68 14.12 23.49
C PRO A 156 15.43 14.38 24.99
N PRO A 157 14.16 14.38 25.45
CA PRO A 157 13.85 14.29 26.88
C PRO A 157 14.52 13.04 27.48
N PRO A 158 14.73 12.98 28.82
CA PRO A 158 15.24 11.78 29.48
C PRO A 158 14.48 10.55 29.00
N ASP A 159 15.22 9.47 28.71
CA ASP A 159 14.67 8.27 28.07
C ASP A 159 13.39 7.82 28.80
N ARG A 160 12.26 7.93 28.09
CA ARG A 160 11.02 7.33 28.56
C ARG A 160 11.17 5.80 28.50
N PRO A 161 10.47 5.05 29.35
CA PRO A 161 10.37 3.61 29.17
C PRO A 161 9.90 3.32 27.74
N VAL A 162 10.73 2.63 26.95
CA VAL A 162 10.36 2.18 25.61
C VAL A 162 9.31 1.08 25.78
N TYR A 163 8.08 1.34 25.35
CA TYR A 163 6.99 0.37 25.45
C TYR A 163 7.17 -0.75 24.42
N GLN A 164 6.62 -1.93 24.69
CA GLN A 164 6.76 -3.11 23.82
C GLN A 164 6.34 -2.84 22.37
N HIS A 165 5.25 -2.09 22.16
CA HIS A 165 4.78 -1.69 20.82
C HIS A 165 5.72 -0.72 20.08
N GLU A 166 6.66 -0.09 20.78
CA GLU A 166 7.71 0.77 20.20
C GLU A 166 8.92 -0.06 19.75
N LYS A 167 9.13 -1.25 20.36
CA LYS A 167 10.08 -2.27 19.89
C LYS A 167 9.52 -3.20 18.83
N GLU A 168 8.20 -3.36 18.77
CA GLU A 168 7.50 -4.11 17.71
C GLU A 168 7.69 -3.50 16.30
N GLY A 169 8.21 -2.28 16.22
CA GLY A 169 8.77 -1.71 15.01
C GLY A 169 10.23 -2.10 14.84
N TRP A 170 10.60 -2.54 13.65
CA TRP A 170 11.94 -2.88 13.13
C TRP A 170 13.03 -1.76 13.28
N TYR A 171 12.85 -0.81 14.20
CA TYR A 171 13.49 0.50 14.28
C TYR A 171 13.99 0.86 15.68
N ALA A 172 13.65 0.10 16.73
CA ALA A 172 14.13 0.39 18.08
C ALA A 172 15.65 0.43 18.20
N TRP A 173 16.35 -0.33 17.35
CA TRP A 173 17.82 -0.37 17.33
C TRP A 173 18.48 0.97 17.00
N ILE A 174 17.80 1.93 16.35
CA ILE A 174 18.40 3.25 16.03
C ILE A 174 18.68 4.05 17.30
N THR A 175 17.89 3.79 18.35
CA THR A 175 18.11 4.41 19.66
C THR A 175 19.26 3.75 20.42
N GLU A 176 19.66 2.54 20.04
CA GLU A 176 20.62 1.70 20.75
C GLU A 176 21.96 1.55 20.01
N ASN A 177 21.98 1.55 18.67
CA ASN A 177 23.14 1.23 17.82
C ASN A 177 23.22 2.10 16.56
N ASP A 178 24.45 2.44 16.14
CA ASP A 178 24.72 3.21 14.90
C ASP A 178 24.60 2.38 13.60
N LYS A 179 24.40 1.05 13.72
CA LYS A 179 24.33 0.11 12.60
C LYS A 179 23.07 -0.74 12.69
N GLU A 180 22.45 -0.99 11.53
CA GLU A 180 21.30 -1.89 11.43
C GLU A 180 21.71 -3.29 11.93
N PRO A 181 21.01 -3.85 12.94
CA PRO A 181 21.32 -5.16 13.45
C PRO A 181 20.96 -6.23 12.43
N ASN A 182 21.59 -7.40 12.56
CA ASN A 182 21.17 -8.57 11.80
C ASN A 182 19.72 -8.93 12.12
N PRO A 183 18.93 -9.38 11.13
CA PRO A 183 17.53 -9.76 11.36
C PRO A 183 17.44 -10.88 12.40
N SER A 184 16.45 -10.77 13.29
CA SER A 184 16.19 -11.80 14.29
C SER A 184 15.70 -13.10 13.63
N PRO A 185 15.78 -14.26 14.31
CA PRO A 185 15.16 -15.49 13.81
C PRO A 185 13.66 -15.34 13.50
N MET A 186 12.95 -14.49 14.24
CA MET A 186 11.54 -14.19 13.97
C MET A 186 11.38 -13.35 12.71
N ASP A 187 12.27 -12.38 12.46
CA ASP A 187 12.25 -11.58 11.23
C ASP A 187 12.48 -12.45 10.00
N LEU A 188 13.48 -13.34 10.06
CA LEU A 188 13.79 -14.28 8.99
C LEU A 188 12.61 -15.23 8.71
N ARG A 189 11.92 -15.68 9.77
CA ARG A 189 10.70 -16.50 9.65
C ARG A 189 9.55 -15.74 9.01
N MET A 190 9.28 -14.51 9.46
CA MET A 190 8.25 -13.66 8.86
C MET A 190 8.56 -13.35 7.39
N GLN A 191 9.85 -13.19 7.05
CA GLN A 191 10.29 -13.03 5.67
C GLN A 191 10.07 -14.30 4.85
N ALA A 192 10.32 -15.50 5.41
CA ALA A 192 10.05 -16.76 4.74
C ALA A 192 8.55 -16.96 4.44
N HIS A 193 7.68 -16.53 5.34
CA HIS A 193 6.22 -16.60 5.15
C HIS A 193 5.63 -15.49 4.29
N ARG A 194 6.44 -14.50 3.90
CA ARG A 194 5.95 -13.29 3.23
C ARG A 194 5.08 -13.59 2.02
N LEU A 195 5.48 -14.52 1.16
CA LEU A 195 4.70 -14.87 -0.03
C LEU A 195 3.35 -15.52 0.30
N LEU A 196 3.26 -16.29 1.39
CA LEU A 196 1.99 -16.86 1.87
C LEU A 196 1.07 -15.74 2.38
N TRP A 197 1.61 -14.79 3.13
CA TRP A 197 0.87 -13.62 3.61
C TRP A 197 0.39 -12.72 2.48
N ASP A 198 1.27 -12.43 1.53
CA ASP A 198 0.93 -11.66 0.34
C ASP A 198 -0.12 -12.41 -0.50
N ALA A 199 -0.11 -13.75 -0.56
CA ALA A 199 -1.13 -14.54 -1.24
C ALA A 199 -2.51 -14.48 -0.56
N LEU A 200 -2.57 -14.58 0.77
CA LEU A 200 -3.83 -14.39 1.52
C LEU A 200 -4.38 -12.98 1.28
N ASP A 201 -3.52 -11.97 1.44
CA ASP A 201 -3.89 -10.58 1.20
C ASP A 201 -4.40 -10.36 -0.22
N TYR A 202 -3.79 -11.03 -1.20
CA TYR A 202 -4.19 -10.96 -2.60
C TYR A 202 -5.59 -11.55 -2.82
N ILE A 203 -5.86 -12.75 -2.32
CA ILE A 203 -7.15 -13.42 -2.47
C ILE A 203 -8.27 -12.57 -1.86
N VAL A 204 -8.09 -12.10 -0.63
CA VAL A 204 -9.09 -11.23 0.03
C VAL A 204 -9.31 -9.94 -0.76
N SER A 205 -8.23 -9.34 -1.27
CA SER A 205 -8.31 -8.12 -2.07
C SER A 205 -9.04 -8.31 -3.41
N VAL A 206 -8.87 -9.46 -4.05
CA VAL A 206 -9.56 -9.81 -5.30
C VAL A 206 -11.04 -10.09 -5.03
N GLU A 207 -11.38 -10.72 -3.91
CA GLU A 207 -12.75 -11.11 -3.56
C GLU A 207 -13.58 -9.99 -2.92
N ALA A 208 -12.94 -8.95 -2.38
CA ALA A 208 -13.63 -7.86 -1.68
C ALA A 208 -14.69 -7.13 -2.53
N ASP A 209 -15.79 -6.69 -1.91
CA ASP A 209 -16.86 -5.91 -2.56
C ASP A 209 -16.34 -4.64 -3.23
N ALA A 210 -15.36 -3.98 -2.59
CA ALA A 210 -14.66 -2.83 -3.11
C ALA A 210 -13.15 -2.93 -2.80
N PHE A 211 -12.32 -2.56 -3.77
CA PHE A 211 -10.87 -2.49 -3.61
C PHE A 211 -10.38 -1.06 -3.77
N PHE A 212 -9.66 -0.55 -2.77
CA PHE A 212 -9.01 0.76 -2.79
C PHE A 212 -7.48 0.61 -2.68
N PRO A 213 -6.71 0.99 -3.70
CA PRO A 213 -5.25 0.92 -3.64
C PRO A 213 -4.66 2.16 -2.95
N GLY A 214 -3.97 1.99 -1.82
CA GLY A 214 -3.21 3.08 -1.18
C GLY A 214 -1.94 3.45 -1.96
N PHE A 215 -1.44 2.52 -2.77
CA PHE A 215 -0.30 2.71 -3.66
C PHE A 215 -0.44 1.78 -4.85
N HIS A 216 -0.27 2.30 -6.07
CA HIS A 216 -0.22 1.52 -7.31
C HIS A 216 0.49 2.31 -8.41
N SER A 217 1.09 1.61 -9.38
CA SER A 217 1.82 2.21 -10.51
C SER A 217 2.93 3.12 -10.02
N ASP A 218 3.89 2.51 -9.35
CA ASP A 218 5.06 3.15 -8.74
C ASP A 218 6.09 3.66 -9.77
N GLY A 219 5.95 3.29 -11.04
CA GLY A 219 6.89 3.68 -12.10
C GLY A 219 8.12 2.80 -12.19
N SER A 220 8.20 1.73 -11.37
CA SER A 220 9.28 0.73 -11.40
C SER A 220 9.24 -0.20 -12.62
N ARG A 221 8.26 0.00 -13.52
CA ARG A 221 7.89 -0.85 -14.68
C ARG A 221 7.37 -2.25 -14.32
N TRP A 222 7.49 -2.68 -13.08
CA TRP A 222 6.95 -3.94 -12.60
C TRP A 222 5.58 -3.72 -11.94
N PRO A 223 4.66 -4.70 -12.01
CA PRO A 223 3.39 -4.59 -11.32
C PRO A 223 3.61 -4.73 -9.82
N ASP A 224 3.26 -3.70 -9.05
CA ASP A 224 3.14 -3.80 -7.60
C ASP A 224 1.90 -4.62 -7.19
N PHE A 225 1.80 -4.97 -5.91
CA PHE A 225 0.69 -5.74 -5.35
C PHE A 225 -0.69 -5.22 -5.78
N SER A 226 -0.91 -3.90 -5.67
CA SER A 226 -2.20 -3.31 -6.00
C SER A 226 -2.44 -3.35 -7.50
N GLY A 227 -1.40 -3.15 -8.32
CA GLY A 227 -1.46 -3.33 -9.77
C GLY A 227 -1.95 -4.72 -10.15
N LEU A 228 -1.40 -5.77 -9.54
CA LEU A 228 -1.82 -7.16 -9.77
C LEU A 228 -3.28 -7.39 -9.36
N VAL A 229 -3.71 -6.89 -8.20
CA VAL A 229 -5.11 -7.01 -7.77
C VAL A 229 -6.06 -6.28 -8.72
N ILE A 230 -5.72 -5.05 -9.13
CA ILE A 230 -6.56 -4.27 -10.05
C ILE A 230 -6.69 -4.99 -11.39
N GLY A 231 -5.60 -5.55 -11.91
CA GLY A 231 -5.61 -6.30 -13.15
C GLY A 231 -6.45 -7.58 -13.06
N GLN A 232 -6.28 -8.36 -12.00
CA GLN A 232 -7.08 -9.57 -11.78
C GLN A 232 -8.57 -9.28 -11.62
N ARG A 233 -8.91 -8.26 -10.81
CA ARG A 233 -10.30 -7.81 -10.68
C ARG A 233 -10.86 -7.33 -12.02
N LEU A 234 -10.07 -6.68 -12.86
CA LEU A 234 -10.48 -6.30 -14.21
C LEU A 234 -10.72 -7.53 -15.10
N TYR A 235 -9.90 -8.57 -15.00
CA TYR A 235 -10.02 -9.79 -15.79
C TYR A 235 -11.25 -10.63 -15.41
N GLU A 236 -11.43 -10.91 -14.12
CA GLU A 236 -12.48 -11.85 -13.66
C GLU A 236 -13.78 -11.15 -13.28
N ARG A 237 -13.70 -9.90 -12.78
CA ARG A 237 -14.83 -9.20 -12.17
C ARG A 237 -14.81 -7.71 -12.50
N ALA A 238 -14.76 -7.37 -13.79
CA ALA A 238 -14.66 -5.99 -14.28
C ALA A 238 -15.72 -5.03 -13.71
N SER A 239 -16.90 -5.54 -13.35
CA SER A 239 -18.00 -4.78 -12.72
C SER A 239 -17.79 -4.48 -11.23
N SER A 240 -16.85 -5.15 -10.56
CA SER A 240 -16.57 -4.95 -9.14
C SER A 240 -15.92 -3.60 -8.89
N ARG A 241 -16.30 -2.95 -7.78
CA ARG A 241 -15.80 -1.61 -7.43
C ARG A 241 -14.31 -1.68 -7.20
N THR A 242 -13.54 -1.07 -8.09
CA THR A 242 -12.07 -1.07 -8.03
C THR A 242 -11.61 0.35 -8.29
N TYR A 243 -11.27 1.06 -7.21
CA TYR A 243 -10.86 2.46 -7.30
C TYR A 243 -9.51 2.57 -8.01
N ARG A 244 -9.36 3.60 -8.84
CA ARG A 244 -8.12 3.92 -9.58
C ARG A 244 -7.68 5.36 -9.30
N PRO A 245 -7.44 5.69 -8.02
CA PRO A 245 -7.25 7.06 -7.58
C PRO A 245 -6.02 7.71 -8.23
N ASP A 246 -6.19 8.91 -8.77
CA ASP A 246 -5.05 9.78 -9.09
C ASP A 246 -4.42 10.32 -7.80
N ARG A 247 -3.23 9.81 -7.46
CA ARG A 247 -2.52 10.25 -6.26
C ARG A 247 -2.12 11.72 -6.30
N LYS A 248 -1.84 12.27 -7.49
CA LYS A 248 -1.52 13.70 -7.66
C LYS A 248 -2.72 14.59 -7.32
N LYS A 249 -3.89 14.29 -7.89
CA LYS A 249 -5.13 15.02 -7.57
C LYS A 249 -5.55 14.85 -6.10
N ILE A 250 -5.31 13.68 -5.53
CA ILE A 250 -5.58 13.46 -4.10
C ILE A 250 -4.66 14.31 -3.23
N ALA A 251 -3.37 14.41 -3.56
CA ALA A 251 -2.45 15.30 -2.86
C ALA A 251 -2.93 16.77 -2.93
N GLU A 252 -3.36 17.23 -4.11
CA GLU A 252 -3.95 18.57 -4.28
C GLU A 252 -5.19 18.77 -3.40
N LEU A 253 -6.09 17.77 -3.33
CA LEU A 253 -7.27 17.82 -2.46
C LEU A 253 -6.90 17.92 -0.98
N PHE A 254 -5.92 17.15 -0.51
CA PHE A 254 -5.50 17.18 0.89
C PHE A 254 -4.72 18.45 1.25
N ASN A 255 -3.97 19.03 0.31
CA ASN A 255 -3.32 20.32 0.51
C ASN A 255 -4.32 21.44 0.85
N VAL A 256 -5.54 21.40 0.28
CA VAL A 256 -6.60 22.39 0.56
C VAL A 256 -7.13 22.31 2.00
N ILE A 257 -7.11 21.12 2.61
CA ILE A 257 -7.67 20.87 3.95
C ILE A 257 -6.60 20.53 4.99
N ARG A 258 -5.34 20.88 4.72
CA ARG A 258 -4.20 20.52 5.57
C ARG A 258 -4.40 20.94 7.04
N ASP A 259 -5.03 22.10 7.26
CA ASP A 259 -5.25 22.66 8.60
C ASP A 259 -6.54 22.16 9.29
N ASP A 260 -7.48 21.57 8.54
CA ASP A 260 -8.77 21.08 9.06
C ASP A 260 -9.21 19.78 8.36
N MET A 261 -8.38 18.74 8.55
CA MET A 261 -8.51 17.49 7.81
C MET A 261 -9.72 16.66 8.25
N TYR A 262 -10.16 16.80 9.51
CA TYR A 262 -11.23 15.99 10.10
C TYR A 262 -12.63 16.59 9.95
N HIS A 263 -12.75 17.87 9.60
CA HIS A 263 -14.04 18.53 9.33
C HIS A 263 -14.07 19.12 7.91
N PRO A 264 -13.89 18.30 6.85
CA PRO A 264 -13.79 18.80 5.50
C PRO A 264 -15.08 19.51 5.08
N LYS A 265 -14.92 20.67 4.44
CA LYS A 265 -16.04 21.44 3.87
C LYS A 265 -16.79 20.59 2.84
N ARG A 266 -18.09 20.84 2.68
CA ARG A 266 -18.94 20.13 1.70
C ARG A 266 -18.37 20.12 0.27
N ASN A 267 -17.75 21.22 -0.15
CA ASN A 267 -17.12 21.33 -1.47
C ASN A 267 -15.99 20.30 -1.63
N TRP A 268 -15.16 20.12 -0.61
CA TRP A 268 -14.09 19.12 -0.64
C TRP A 268 -14.66 17.71 -0.76
N ILE A 269 -15.70 17.38 0.03
CA ILE A 269 -16.37 16.07 -0.02
C ILE A 269 -16.91 15.78 -1.42
N LEU A 270 -17.52 16.78 -2.06
CA LEU A 270 -18.03 16.67 -3.43
C LEU A 270 -16.88 16.44 -4.43
N SER A 271 -15.79 17.19 -4.33
CA SER A 271 -14.62 17.03 -5.21
C SER A 271 -13.95 15.66 -5.04
N ALA A 272 -13.78 15.19 -3.81
CA ALA A 272 -13.22 13.87 -3.52
C ALA A 272 -14.10 12.76 -4.07
N ARG A 273 -15.42 12.85 -3.86
CA ARG A 273 -16.41 11.90 -4.39
C ARG A 273 -16.44 11.91 -5.91
N GLU A 274 -16.41 13.08 -6.54
CA GLU A 274 -16.37 13.21 -8.00
C GLU A 274 -15.13 12.54 -8.58
N HIS A 275 -13.96 12.82 -8.02
CA HIS A 275 -12.69 12.22 -8.43
C HIS A 275 -12.73 10.69 -8.34
N LEU A 276 -13.18 10.16 -7.21
CA LEU A 276 -13.27 8.72 -7.00
C LEU A 276 -14.33 8.06 -7.88
N ASN A 277 -15.48 8.69 -8.12
CA ASN A 277 -16.47 8.20 -9.07
C ASN A 277 -15.93 8.14 -10.50
N ARG A 278 -15.21 9.18 -10.94
CA ARG A 278 -14.51 9.17 -12.23
C ARG A 278 -13.48 8.04 -12.32
N SER A 279 -12.80 7.73 -11.21
CA SER A 279 -11.85 6.60 -11.13
C SER A 279 -12.50 5.21 -11.28
N LEU A 280 -13.79 5.09 -10.93
CA LEU A 280 -14.58 3.87 -11.12
C LEU A 280 -15.20 3.79 -12.52
N SER A 281 -15.32 4.93 -13.21
CA SER A 281 -15.91 5.02 -14.55
C SER A 281 -14.93 4.62 -15.65
N GLU A 282 -15.40 4.70 -16.90
CA GLU A 282 -14.58 4.55 -18.09
C GLU A 282 -13.32 5.41 -18.00
N GLU A 283 -13.40 6.67 -17.56
CA GLU A 283 -12.21 7.55 -17.46
C GLU A 283 -11.06 6.92 -16.65
N GLY A 284 -11.37 6.23 -15.55
CA GLY A 284 -10.37 5.52 -14.74
C GLY A 284 -9.74 4.34 -15.46
N LEU A 285 -10.54 3.57 -16.20
CA LEU A 285 -10.05 2.45 -17.03
C LEU A 285 -9.15 2.94 -18.17
N ILE A 286 -9.57 4.01 -18.85
CA ILE A 286 -8.83 4.63 -19.95
C ILE A 286 -7.46 5.10 -19.46
N ARG A 287 -7.45 5.83 -18.34
CA ARG A 287 -6.21 6.28 -17.71
C ARG A 287 -5.29 5.10 -17.37
N GLN A 288 -5.84 4.05 -16.76
CA GLN A 288 -5.02 2.90 -16.39
C GLN A 288 -4.49 2.14 -17.62
N SER A 289 -5.26 2.06 -18.70
CA SER A 289 -4.78 1.50 -19.97
C SER A 289 -3.59 2.30 -20.52
N LEU A 290 -3.54 3.62 -20.33
CA LEU A 290 -2.42 4.44 -20.80
C LEU A 290 -1.18 4.31 -19.90
N LEU A 291 -1.38 4.17 -18.58
CA LEU A 291 -0.29 4.15 -17.61
C LEU A 291 0.28 2.76 -17.35
N SER A 292 -0.59 1.77 -17.13
CA SER A 292 -0.20 0.44 -16.65
C SER A 292 0.01 -0.57 -17.78
N LYS A 293 -0.82 -0.56 -18.83
CA LYS A 293 -0.74 -1.51 -19.96
C LYS A 293 0.64 -1.56 -20.64
N PRO A 294 1.34 -0.42 -20.89
CA PRO A 294 2.66 -0.48 -21.53
C PRO A 294 3.73 -1.11 -20.65
N THR A 295 3.50 -1.18 -19.33
CA THR A 295 4.47 -1.66 -18.35
C THR A 295 4.24 -3.10 -17.96
N SER A 296 2.98 -3.52 -17.82
CA SER A 296 2.64 -4.87 -17.39
C SER A 296 1.26 -5.30 -17.88
N PHE A 297 1.19 -6.44 -18.56
CA PHE A 297 -0.06 -7.09 -18.90
C PHE A 297 -0.86 -7.48 -17.65
N LEU A 298 -0.20 -7.91 -16.58
CA LEU A 298 -0.86 -8.39 -15.36
C LEU A 298 -1.60 -7.28 -14.60
N SER A 299 -1.17 -6.02 -14.73
CA SER A 299 -1.84 -4.88 -14.09
C SER A 299 -2.99 -4.31 -14.94
N HIS A 300 -3.04 -4.66 -16.23
CA HIS A 300 -4.11 -4.30 -17.15
C HIS A 300 -4.28 -5.37 -18.25
N PRO A 301 -4.97 -6.49 -17.96
CA PRO A 301 -4.99 -7.68 -18.81
C PRO A 301 -6.00 -7.59 -19.95
N ILE A 302 -6.19 -6.41 -20.54
CA ILE A 302 -7.00 -6.24 -21.75
C ILE A 302 -6.05 -6.35 -22.94
N PRO A 303 -5.95 -7.52 -23.61
CA PRO A 303 -5.07 -7.67 -24.76
C PRO A 303 -5.62 -6.90 -25.96
N GLU A 304 -4.72 -6.43 -26.81
CA GLU A 304 -5.04 -5.85 -28.13
C GLU A 304 -5.68 -6.87 -29.07
N CYS A 305 -5.49 -8.16 -28.77
CA CYS A 305 -6.07 -9.30 -29.48
C CYS A 305 -7.37 -9.81 -28.84
N SER A 306 -7.99 -9.03 -27.95
CA SER A 306 -9.35 -9.34 -27.48
C SER A 306 -10.25 -9.42 -28.70
N CYS A 307 -11.20 -10.34 -28.68
CA CYS A 307 -12.13 -10.54 -29.76
C CYS A 307 -13.56 -10.59 -29.23
N ARG A 308 -14.51 -10.12 -30.03
CA ARG A 308 -15.92 -10.07 -29.65
C ARG A 308 -16.60 -11.40 -29.93
N ILE A 309 -17.42 -11.86 -28.99
CA ILE A 309 -18.37 -12.95 -29.26
C ILE A 309 -19.64 -12.32 -29.81
N SER A 310 -20.08 -12.79 -30.97
CA SER A 310 -21.21 -12.24 -31.75
C SER A 310 -22.56 -12.20 -31.02
N SER A 311 -22.70 -12.92 -29.89
CA SER A 311 -23.94 -12.99 -29.10
C SER A 311 -24.14 -11.86 -28.08
N VAL A 312 -23.17 -10.97 -27.88
CA VAL A 312 -23.27 -9.88 -26.90
C VAL A 312 -23.74 -8.61 -27.61
N GLU A 313 -24.97 -8.15 -27.31
CA GLU A 313 -25.49 -6.87 -27.78
C GLU A 313 -24.64 -5.69 -27.27
N ILE A 314 -24.55 -4.66 -28.11
CA ILE A 314 -23.59 -3.57 -28.04
C ILE A 314 -23.77 -2.74 -26.75
N THR A 315 -22.72 -2.65 -25.94
CA THR A 315 -22.42 -1.40 -25.22
C THR A 315 -21.56 -0.51 -26.12
N LYS A 316 -21.87 0.79 -26.19
CA LYS A 316 -21.21 1.77 -27.09
C LYS A 316 -19.67 1.64 -27.00
N PRO A 317 -18.93 1.75 -28.13
CA PRO A 317 -17.47 1.69 -28.12
C PRO A 317 -16.90 2.78 -27.21
N ILE A 318 -16.01 2.40 -26.31
CA ILE A 318 -15.37 3.31 -25.36
C ILE A 318 -14.22 3.99 -26.10
N LYS A 319 -14.35 5.30 -26.29
CA LYS A 319 -13.32 6.13 -26.92
C LYS A 319 -12.61 6.98 -25.88
N GLY A 320 -11.28 6.97 -25.91
CA GLY A 320 -10.45 7.94 -25.20
C GLY A 320 -10.71 9.36 -25.69
N LYS A 321 -10.34 10.35 -24.87
CA LYS A 321 -10.41 11.79 -25.23
C LYS A 321 -9.53 12.13 -26.44
N ASP A 322 -8.56 11.28 -26.73
CA ASP A 322 -7.66 11.28 -27.87
C ASP A 322 -8.21 10.54 -29.11
N GLY A 323 -9.44 10.02 -29.04
CA GLY A 323 -10.12 9.34 -30.14
C GLY A 323 -9.74 7.86 -30.31
N ARG A 324 -8.81 7.33 -29.50
CA ARG A 324 -8.44 5.91 -29.53
C ARG A 324 -9.58 5.04 -28.99
N ILE A 325 -9.91 3.96 -29.70
CA ILE A 325 -10.89 2.97 -29.23
C ILE A 325 -10.20 2.07 -28.22
N LEU A 326 -10.73 2.03 -27.01
CA LEU A 326 -10.15 1.28 -25.88
C LEU A 326 -10.91 -0.02 -25.62
N PHE A 327 -12.18 -0.07 -26.03
CA PHE A 327 -13.02 -1.26 -26.02
C PHE A 327 -14.15 -1.08 -27.04
N GLY A 328 -14.55 -2.17 -27.71
CA GLY A 328 -15.60 -2.18 -28.74
C GLY A 328 -15.09 -1.99 -30.18
N GLY A 329 -13.78 -2.09 -30.41
CA GLY A 329 -13.13 -2.10 -31.73
C GLY A 329 -12.51 -3.45 -32.09
N GLU A 330 -12.71 -4.45 -31.25
CA GLU A 330 -12.15 -5.79 -31.37
C GLU A 330 -12.77 -6.56 -32.56
N PRO A 331 -11.97 -7.37 -33.29
CA PRO A 331 -12.51 -8.27 -34.30
C PRO A 331 -13.40 -9.35 -33.66
N GLU A 332 -14.32 -9.94 -34.41
CA GLU A 332 -15.05 -11.11 -33.90
C GLU A 332 -14.11 -12.29 -33.64
N CYS A 333 -14.34 -13.02 -32.55
CA CYS A 333 -13.55 -14.18 -32.23
C CYS A 333 -13.69 -15.24 -33.33
N PRO A 334 -12.60 -15.96 -33.67
CA PRO A 334 -12.69 -17.12 -34.55
C PRO A 334 -13.76 -18.12 -34.09
N LYS A 335 -14.45 -18.77 -35.04
CA LYS A 335 -15.56 -19.69 -34.76
C LYS A 335 -15.23 -20.80 -33.74
N TRP A 336 -13.98 -21.28 -33.73
CA TRP A 336 -13.51 -22.33 -32.80
C TRP A 336 -13.49 -21.88 -31.33
N MET A 337 -13.29 -20.58 -31.06
CA MET A 337 -13.37 -20.03 -29.70
C MET A 337 -14.83 -19.84 -29.24
N GLN A 338 -15.74 -19.57 -30.19
CA GLN A 338 -17.17 -19.42 -29.91
C GLN A 338 -17.80 -20.76 -29.51
N SER A 339 -17.38 -21.87 -30.14
CA SER A 339 -17.89 -23.22 -29.86
C SER A 339 -17.42 -23.79 -28.51
N ALA A 340 -16.20 -23.50 -28.07
CA ALA A 340 -15.63 -24.02 -26.82
C ALA A 340 -16.41 -23.61 -25.56
N ARG A 341 -17.14 -22.48 -25.61
CA ARG A 341 -17.99 -22.01 -24.50
C ARG A 341 -19.42 -22.56 -24.57
N ALA A 342 -19.92 -22.83 -25.78
CA ALA A 342 -21.24 -23.46 -25.98
C ALA A 342 -21.26 -24.90 -25.44
N GLU A 343 -20.15 -25.64 -25.53
CA GLU A 343 -20.01 -26.96 -24.89
C GLU A 343 -19.96 -26.88 -23.36
N LYS A 344 -19.32 -25.84 -22.81
CA LYS A 344 -19.25 -25.59 -21.36
C LYS A 344 -20.57 -25.10 -20.76
N ALA A 345 -21.41 -24.44 -21.54
CA ALA A 345 -22.76 -24.01 -21.15
C ALA A 345 -23.83 -25.12 -21.30
N ARG A 346 -23.52 -26.18 -22.06
CA ARG A 346 -24.38 -27.38 -22.19
C ARG A 346 -24.08 -28.47 -21.17
N THR A 347 -22.97 -28.36 -20.45
CA THR A 347 -22.51 -29.35 -19.46
C THR A 347 -22.69 -28.90 -18.01
N ASN A 348 -23.36 -27.76 -17.77
CA ASN A 348 -23.83 -27.30 -16.46
C ASN A 348 -25.36 -27.29 -16.41
#